data_AF-A0A6P7I1I0-F1
#
_entry.id   AF-A0A6P7I1I0-F1
#
_cell.length_a   1.000
_cell.length_b   1.000
_cell.length_c   1.000
_cell.angle_alpha   90.00
_cell.angle_beta   90.00
_cell.angle_gamma   90.00
#
_symmetry.space_group_name_H-M   'P 1'
#
loop_
_entity.id
_entity.type
_entity.pdbx_description
1 polymer ?
#
loop_
_entity_poly.entity_id
_entity_poly.type
_entity_poly.pdbx_seq_one_letter_code
_entity_poly.pdbx_strand_id
1 'polypeptide(L)'
;MILWLTLLISHCCLGLNVASATESTELERTENCQTRCSQGLNCKTKPDYTFPRPCHKPAGDLNTTSVFKNTTLSTVMSCEGRQKCSLHLRIKTTLQLADYMHGVSICTVTTGMMEKCQVISFTRASRQKMSGQQVEVETDCIDVSPNQQVQVTVKTMPSYCGISWAGTYHTPGCTHEDLRRHVPECITGRLSYEVYPERKELSVNVSDVLEDHSYYLRLCRKDFICIGTGSFTLIKKEQSVKSVVFSYSQPLPCLCIEGWTAVMDAPRVQVCPFKDRLEVLWFGITFDPLEESLLWQPACAVSAVAALCQKREDGVCVDFRGSQNVSREKVIFSKVDPHPQLCMKFSVASQSWIRCPFDSGRFQAWSIVETSTQGLEEVKMVSEITARFSVGQCVKSAGSPVCQATETHSVFVEKHKAVALNLTEELCNSCLQVKRTDVTFAATVLHCFKQCDGSLRLGVVKPDPDQTTWDVAWVVVAGVCLSGILMVIMVTLALHVLLTVYQRRKKQGNGVCTSEKQMDCVVSALQAKAVLHGEVLLPDSPQCGNNEKANLLSK
;
A
#
# COMPACT_ATOMS: atom_id res chain seq x y z
N MET A 1 57.49 12.25 -14.63
CA MET A 1 56.36 11.73 -13.82
C MET A 1 55.25 11.23 -14.75
N ILE A 2 55.63 10.33 -15.66
CA ILE A 2 54.81 9.73 -16.72
C ILE A 2 55.16 8.25 -16.65
N LEU A 3 54.60 7.53 -15.67
CA LEU A 3 54.80 6.07 -15.57
C LEU A 3 53.78 5.39 -14.64
N TRP A 4 52.60 5.98 -14.43
CA TRP A 4 51.56 5.43 -13.54
C TRP A 4 50.19 5.26 -14.23
N LEU A 5 50.08 5.52 -15.54
CA LEU A 5 48.82 5.36 -16.28
C LEU A 5 48.70 4.06 -17.11
N THR A 6 49.72 3.20 -17.11
CA THR A 6 49.74 1.98 -17.96
C THR A 6 49.44 0.68 -17.21
N LEU A 7 49.16 0.73 -15.90
CA LEU A 7 48.90 -0.47 -15.07
C LEU A 7 47.41 -0.71 -14.73
N LEU A 8 46.48 0.10 -15.25
CA LEU A 8 45.04 -0.06 -15.01
C LEU A 8 44.24 -0.55 -16.23
N ILE A 9 44.91 -0.90 -17.35
CA ILE A 9 44.25 -1.39 -18.58
C ILE A 9 44.46 -2.90 -18.80
N SER A 10 45.14 -3.61 -17.89
CA SER A 10 45.52 -5.03 -18.10
C SER A 10 44.75 -6.06 -17.25
N HIS A 11 43.65 -5.68 -16.59
CA HIS A 11 42.87 -6.61 -15.75
C HIS A 11 41.38 -6.75 -16.10
N CYS A 12 40.96 -6.36 -17.31
CA CYS A 12 39.57 -6.57 -17.78
C CYS A 12 39.39 -7.65 -18.86
N CYS A 13 40.44 -8.40 -19.24
CA CYS A 13 40.37 -9.31 -20.40
C CYS A 13 40.58 -10.80 -20.11
N LEU A 14 40.34 -11.28 -18.89
CA LEU A 14 40.28 -12.72 -18.60
C LEU A 14 39.13 -13.03 -17.63
N GLY A 15 37.91 -12.99 -18.16
CA GLY A 15 36.71 -13.55 -17.53
C GLY A 15 36.25 -14.76 -18.35
N LEU A 16 36.04 -15.88 -17.67
CA LEU A 16 35.82 -17.21 -18.23
C LEU A 16 34.67 -17.28 -19.26
N ASN A 17 34.94 -17.97 -20.38
CA ASN A 17 33.92 -18.59 -21.20
C ASN A 17 33.23 -19.69 -20.38
N VAL A 18 32.16 -19.33 -19.67
CA VAL A 18 31.11 -20.27 -19.31
C VAL A 18 30.00 -20.03 -20.32
N ALA A 19 29.88 -20.95 -21.27
CA ALA A 19 28.75 -21.00 -22.19
C ALA A 19 27.49 -21.38 -21.40
N SER A 20 26.88 -20.40 -20.75
CA SER A 20 25.47 -20.49 -20.37
C SER A 20 24.67 -20.37 -21.66
N ALA A 21 23.96 -21.45 -22.01
CA ALA A 21 22.93 -21.41 -23.05
C ALA A 21 21.95 -20.27 -22.71
N THR A 22 22.09 -19.16 -23.42
CA THR A 22 21.10 -18.10 -23.45
C THR A 22 19.84 -18.70 -24.06
N GLU A 23 18.86 -19.06 -23.21
CA GLU A 23 17.48 -19.17 -23.65
C GLU A 23 17.15 -17.88 -24.38
N SER A 24 16.79 -17.99 -25.65
CA SER A 24 16.41 -16.85 -26.47
C SER A 24 15.26 -16.12 -25.80
N THR A 25 15.50 -14.89 -25.35
CA THR A 25 14.50 -14.01 -24.73
C THR A 25 13.43 -13.49 -25.69
N GLU A 26 13.54 -13.83 -26.98
CA GLU A 26 12.57 -13.48 -28.01
C GLU A 26 11.80 -14.73 -28.46
N LEU A 27 10.49 -14.59 -28.62
CA LEU A 27 9.69 -15.62 -29.27
C LEU A 27 9.97 -15.62 -30.77
N GLU A 28 9.84 -16.80 -31.37
CA GLU A 28 9.97 -16.93 -32.81
C GLU A 28 8.86 -16.15 -33.53
N ARG A 29 9.25 -15.36 -34.53
CA ARG A 29 8.33 -14.52 -35.32
C ARG A 29 7.91 -15.24 -36.60
N THR A 30 6.63 -15.14 -36.96
CA THR A 30 6.08 -15.63 -38.24
C THR A 30 5.39 -14.48 -38.97
N GLU A 31 5.80 -14.22 -40.22
CA GLU A 31 5.22 -13.14 -41.03
C GLU A 31 3.79 -13.47 -41.47
N ASN A 32 3.57 -14.72 -41.89
CA ASN A 32 2.27 -15.21 -42.34
C ASN A 32 2.08 -16.63 -41.81
N CYS A 33 0.90 -16.88 -41.26
CA CYS A 33 0.54 -18.23 -40.86
C CYS A 33 0.46 -19.14 -42.10
N GLN A 34 1.14 -20.28 -42.05
CA GLN A 34 1.20 -21.22 -43.16
C GLN A 34 1.24 -22.67 -42.69
N THR A 35 0.50 -23.53 -43.39
CA THR A 35 0.67 -24.98 -43.26
C THR A 35 1.82 -25.45 -44.16
N ARG A 36 2.80 -26.15 -43.57
CA ARG A 36 3.96 -26.72 -44.26
C ARG A 36 3.91 -28.24 -44.20
N CYS A 37 4.29 -28.88 -45.29
CA CYS A 37 4.36 -30.34 -45.42
C CYS A 37 5.71 -30.73 -46.01
N SER A 38 6.16 -31.96 -45.73
CA SER A 38 7.42 -32.47 -46.29
C SER A 38 7.52 -32.31 -47.80
N GLN A 39 8.77 -32.14 -48.28
CA GLN A 39 9.04 -32.03 -49.71
C GLN A 39 8.46 -33.23 -50.48
N GLY A 40 7.66 -32.94 -51.52
CA GLY A 40 6.95 -33.95 -52.30
C GLY A 40 5.53 -34.28 -51.80
N LEU A 41 5.15 -33.82 -50.60
CA LEU A 41 3.79 -33.96 -50.07
C LEU A 41 2.97 -32.69 -50.31
N ASN A 42 2.17 -32.69 -51.38
CA ASN A 42 1.23 -31.60 -51.64
C ASN A 42 0.03 -31.69 -50.68
N CYS A 43 -0.14 -30.65 -49.86
CA CYS A 43 -1.21 -30.56 -48.88
C CYS A 43 -2.10 -29.32 -49.08
N LYS A 44 -3.37 -29.43 -48.69
CA LYS A 44 -4.36 -28.36 -48.72
C LYS A 44 -5.10 -28.30 -47.40
N THR A 45 -5.14 -27.11 -46.82
CA THR A 45 -5.78 -26.84 -45.54
C THR A 45 -7.23 -26.42 -45.73
N LYS A 46 -8.12 -26.96 -44.91
CA LYS A 46 -9.52 -26.54 -44.83
C LYS A 46 -9.98 -26.51 -43.36
N PRO A 47 -10.72 -25.50 -42.92
CA PRO A 47 -11.38 -25.55 -41.62
C PRO A 47 -12.41 -26.68 -41.62
N ASP A 48 -12.50 -27.39 -40.49
CA ASP A 48 -13.50 -28.44 -40.30
C ASP A 48 -14.58 -27.94 -39.35
N TYR A 49 -15.71 -27.56 -39.94
CA TYR A 49 -16.90 -27.12 -39.22
C TYR A 49 -17.87 -28.28 -38.94
N THR A 50 -17.48 -29.53 -39.24
CA THR A 50 -18.38 -30.67 -39.09
C THR A 50 -18.26 -31.31 -37.71
N PHE A 51 -19.39 -31.76 -37.16
CA PHE A 51 -19.42 -32.53 -35.93
C PHE A 51 -18.47 -33.74 -36.02
N PRO A 52 -17.76 -34.10 -34.93
CA PRO A 52 -16.82 -35.20 -34.94
C PRO A 52 -17.49 -36.47 -35.45
N ARG A 53 -17.05 -36.94 -36.63
CA ARG A 53 -17.59 -38.16 -37.23
C ARG A 53 -17.16 -39.38 -36.41
N PRO A 54 -17.99 -40.43 -36.34
CA PRO A 54 -17.58 -41.70 -35.76
C PRO A 54 -16.28 -42.18 -36.39
N CYS A 55 -15.35 -42.67 -35.57
CA CYS A 55 -14.10 -43.19 -36.07
C CYS A 55 -14.34 -44.49 -36.89
N HIS A 56 -13.55 -44.66 -37.95
CA HIS A 56 -13.55 -45.87 -38.75
C HIS A 56 -12.71 -46.95 -38.05
N LYS A 57 -13.15 -48.21 -38.18
CA LYS A 57 -12.32 -49.35 -37.77
C LYS A 57 -11.17 -49.50 -38.77
N PRO A 58 -9.90 -49.64 -38.32
CA PRO A 58 -8.79 -49.92 -39.24
C PRO A 58 -9.01 -51.26 -39.94
N ALA A 59 -8.66 -51.34 -41.23
CA ALA A 59 -8.59 -52.62 -41.94
C ALA A 59 -7.45 -53.47 -41.32
N GLY A 60 -7.63 -54.80 -41.25
CA GLY A 60 -6.75 -55.71 -40.51
C GLY A 60 -5.24 -55.57 -40.80
N ASP A 61 -4.43 -55.91 -39.80
CA ASP A 61 -2.96 -55.87 -39.72
C ASP A 61 -2.28 -54.48 -39.62
N LEU A 62 -3.02 -53.45 -39.21
CA LEU A 62 -2.40 -52.18 -38.85
C LEU A 62 -1.87 -52.21 -37.41
N ASN A 63 -0.54 -52.21 -37.26
CA ASN A 63 0.12 -51.94 -35.98
C ASN A 63 -0.37 -50.59 -35.43
N THR A 64 -1.28 -50.65 -34.46
CA THR A 64 -2.07 -49.52 -33.94
C THR A 64 -1.27 -48.54 -33.07
N THR A 65 0.02 -48.79 -32.84
CA THR A 65 0.69 -48.24 -31.66
C THR A 65 1.49 -46.95 -31.85
N SER A 66 1.75 -46.43 -33.06
CA SER A 66 2.38 -45.09 -33.19
C SER A 66 2.38 -44.52 -34.62
N VAL A 67 1.22 -44.15 -35.17
CA VAL A 67 1.19 -43.45 -36.48
C VAL A 67 1.83 -42.08 -36.38
N PHE A 68 1.52 -41.34 -35.32
CA PHE A 68 2.13 -40.05 -35.00
C PHE A 68 3.36 -40.26 -34.11
N LYS A 69 4.47 -39.65 -34.50
CA LYS A 69 5.73 -39.61 -33.77
C LYS A 69 6.14 -38.14 -33.57
N ASN A 70 6.94 -37.89 -32.54
CA ASN A 70 7.59 -36.60 -32.28
C ASN A 70 6.68 -35.37 -32.52
N THR A 71 5.50 -35.34 -31.90
CA THR A 71 4.62 -34.17 -31.99
C THR A 71 5.09 -33.11 -31.00
N THR A 72 5.49 -31.95 -31.52
CA THR A 72 5.98 -30.81 -30.74
C THR A 72 5.00 -29.65 -30.84
N LEU A 73 4.79 -28.98 -29.71
CA LEU A 73 3.95 -27.79 -29.58
C LEU A 73 4.84 -26.63 -29.16
N SER A 74 4.75 -25.49 -29.85
CA SER A 74 5.47 -24.28 -29.49
C SER A 74 4.64 -23.04 -29.81
N THR A 75 4.94 -21.92 -29.16
CA THR A 75 4.28 -20.65 -29.43
C THR A 75 5.13 -19.82 -30.37
N VAL A 76 4.48 -19.21 -31.36
CA VAL A 76 5.08 -18.22 -32.26
C VAL A 76 4.27 -16.94 -32.23
N MET A 77 4.90 -15.84 -32.60
CA MET A 77 4.27 -14.53 -32.62
C MET A 77 4.14 -14.03 -34.06
N SER A 78 2.96 -13.56 -34.44
CA SER A 78 2.77 -12.86 -35.71
C SER A 78 2.55 -11.37 -35.43
N CYS A 79 3.26 -10.51 -36.15
CA CYS A 79 3.31 -9.08 -35.86
C CYS A 79 3.00 -8.27 -37.11
N GLU A 80 1.88 -7.54 -37.10
CA GLU A 80 1.58 -6.54 -38.13
C GLU A 80 2.29 -5.21 -37.86
N GLY A 81 2.75 -5.00 -36.62
CA GLY A 81 3.49 -3.82 -36.19
C GLY A 81 4.03 -3.97 -34.77
N ARG A 82 4.70 -2.93 -34.26
CA ARG A 82 5.44 -2.95 -32.98
C ARG A 82 4.61 -3.34 -31.74
N GLN A 83 3.32 -3.03 -31.73
CA GLN A 83 2.41 -3.34 -30.61
C GLN A 83 1.14 -4.04 -31.10
N LYS A 84 1.21 -4.68 -32.28
CA LYS A 84 0.08 -5.31 -32.96
C LYS A 84 0.45 -6.75 -33.29
N CYS A 85 0.82 -7.49 -32.26
CA CYS A 85 1.18 -8.90 -32.39
C CYS A 85 0.14 -9.82 -31.76
N SER A 86 -0.11 -10.95 -32.42
CA SER A 86 -0.93 -12.06 -31.96
C SER A 86 -0.05 -13.29 -31.66
N LEU A 87 -0.54 -14.16 -30.78
CA LEU A 87 0.11 -15.42 -30.48
C LEU A 87 -0.56 -16.56 -31.24
N HIS A 88 0.25 -17.35 -31.93
CA HIS A 88 -0.21 -18.55 -32.61
C HIS A 88 0.49 -19.78 -32.03
N LEU A 89 -0.23 -20.90 -32.02
CA LEU A 89 0.29 -22.21 -31.66
C LEU A 89 0.84 -22.90 -32.91
N ARG A 90 2.14 -23.18 -32.90
CA ARG A 90 2.80 -24.05 -33.87
C ARG A 90 2.71 -25.50 -33.41
N ILE A 91 2.15 -26.33 -34.29
CA ILE A 91 2.01 -27.76 -34.11
C ILE A 91 2.78 -28.43 -35.22
N LYS A 92 3.78 -29.21 -34.84
CA LYS A 92 4.62 -29.96 -35.75
C LYS A 92 4.51 -31.44 -35.40
N THR A 93 4.09 -32.26 -36.34
CA THR A 93 3.89 -33.69 -36.13
C THR A 93 4.57 -34.48 -37.25
N THR A 94 5.30 -35.53 -36.88
CA THR A 94 5.80 -36.50 -37.85
C THR A 94 4.88 -37.70 -37.85
N LEU A 95 4.56 -38.23 -39.03
CA LEU A 95 3.72 -39.40 -39.17
C LEU A 95 4.25 -40.37 -40.22
N GLN A 96 3.99 -41.65 -39.99
CA GLN A 96 4.28 -42.69 -40.99
C GLN A 96 3.14 -42.73 -42.01
N LEU A 97 3.37 -42.22 -43.22
CA LEU A 97 2.31 -42.10 -44.23
C LEU A 97 1.90 -43.47 -44.77
N ALA A 98 0.60 -43.70 -44.87
CA ALA A 98 0.03 -44.92 -45.42
C ALA A 98 -1.04 -44.58 -46.47
N ASP A 99 -1.25 -45.47 -47.44
CA ASP A 99 -2.12 -45.20 -48.60
C ASP A 99 -3.58 -44.87 -48.26
N TYR A 100 -4.07 -45.38 -47.13
CA TYR A 100 -5.43 -45.16 -46.65
C TYR A 100 -5.62 -43.82 -45.90
N MET A 101 -4.53 -43.08 -45.64
CA MET A 101 -4.58 -41.79 -44.94
C MET A 101 -4.66 -40.63 -45.93
N HIS A 102 -5.82 -39.99 -45.99
CA HIS A 102 -6.09 -38.87 -46.89
C HIS A 102 -5.60 -37.53 -46.33
N GLY A 103 -5.17 -37.47 -45.07
CA GLY A 103 -4.76 -36.25 -44.41
C GLY A 103 -4.65 -36.40 -42.90
N VAL A 104 -4.55 -35.26 -42.23
CA VAL A 104 -4.52 -35.13 -40.77
C VAL A 104 -5.56 -34.08 -40.35
N SER A 105 -6.26 -34.33 -39.25
CA SER A 105 -7.13 -33.36 -38.58
C SER A 105 -6.48 -32.95 -37.27
N ILE A 106 -6.35 -31.65 -37.06
CA ILE A 106 -5.79 -31.07 -35.84
C ILE A 106 -6.90 -30.28 -35.17
N CYS A 107 -7.26 -30.69 -33.95
CA CYS A 107 -8.31 -30.08 -33.18
C CYS A 107 -7.75 -29.47 -31.90
N THR A 108 -8.26 -28.30 -31.54
CA THR A 108 -7.88 -27.59 -30.32
C THR A 108 -9.11 -27.27 -29.48
N VAL A 109 -8.97 -27.47 -28.17
CA VAL A 109 -10.02 -27.21 -27.19
C VAL A 109 -9.43 -26.37 -26.08
N THR A 110 -10.14 -25.31 -25.71
CA THR A 110 -9.86 -24.49 -24.54
C THR A 110 -11.08 -24.51 -23.63
N THR A 111 -10.87 -24.46 -22.33
CA THR A 111 -11.94 -24.30 -21.33
C THR A 111 -12.88 -23.16 -21.72
N GLY A 112 -14.17 -23.46 -21.84
CA GLY A 112 -15.22 -22.48 -22.17
C GLY A 112 -15.38 -22.16 -23.66
N MET A 113 -14.55 -22.71 -24.55
CA MET A 113 -14.67 -22.54 -26.01
C MET A 113 -15.04 -23.85 -26.71
N MET A 114 -15.71 -23.75 -27.87
CA MET A 114 -15.98 -24.91 -28.73
C MET A 114 -14.67 -25.44 -29.35
N GLU A 115 -14.62 -26.75 -29.60
CA GLU A 115 -13.52 -27.39 -30.32
C GLU A 115 -13.38 -26.77 -31.72
N LYS A 116 -12.16 -26.33 -32.06
CA LYS A 116 -11.82 -25.84 -33.40
C LYS A 116 -10.91 -26.84 -34.09
N CYS A 117 -11.35 -27.37 -35.23
CA CYS A 117 -10.60 -28.34 -36.01
C CYS A 117 -10.16 -27.80 -37.37
N GLN A 118 -8.96 -28.18 -37.78
CA GLN A 118 -8.36 -27.85 -39.07
C GLN A 118 -7.90 -29.14 -39.75
N VAL A 119 -8.34 -29.36 -40.98
CA VAL A 119 -8.02 -30.55 -41.77
C VAL A 119 -6.98 -30.20 -42.82
N ILE A 120 -5.89 -30.95 -42.80
CA ILE A 120 -4.80 -30.88 -43.77
C ILE A 120 -4.92 -32.11 -44.66
N SER A 121 -5.44 -31.91 -45.88
CA SER A 121 -5.68 -32.97 -46.86
C SER A 121 -4.49 -33.16 -47.80
N PHE A 122 -4.16 -34.41 -48.12
CA PHE A 122 -3.07 -34.77 -49.03
C PHE A 122 -3.63 -35.10 -50.42
N THR A 123 -2.94 -34.65 -51.48
CA THR A 123 -3.35 -35.05 -52.84
C THR A 123 -3.09 -36.53 -53.09
N ARG A 124 -3.92 -37.18 -53.93
CA ARG A 124 -3.78 -38.61 -54.22
C ARG A 124 -2.40 -38.95 -54.81
N ALA A 125 -1.89 -38.12 -55.72
CA ALA A 125 -0.60 -38.32 -56.37
C ALA A 125 0.57 -38.25 -55.37
N SER A 126 0.57 -37.25 -54.46
CA SER A 126 1.62 -37.14 -53.45
C SER A 126 1.55 -38.25 -52.41
N ARG A 127 0.34 -38.67 -52.02
CA ARG A 127 0.14 -39.78 -51.08
C ARG A 127 0.72 -41.09 -51.58
N GLN A 128 0.40 -41.48 -52.82
CA GLN A 128 0.89 -42.73 -53.41
C GLN A 128 2.42 -42.74 -53.56
N LYS A 129 3.01 -41.59 -53.92
CA LYS A 129 4.46 -41.45 -54.07
C LYS A 129 5.21 -41.57 -52.73
N MET A 130 4.61 -41.09 -51.64
CA MET A 130 5.24 -40.99 -50.33
C MET A 130 4.75 -42.09 -49.36
N SER A 131 3.97 -43.07 -49.83
CA SER A 131 3.45 -44.17 -49.01
C SER A 131 4.60 -44.98 -48.39
N GLY A 132 4.49 -45.29 -47.09
CA GLY A 132 5.51 -45.98 -46.31
C GLY A 132 6.66 -45.09 -45.79
N GLN A 133 6.70 -43.81 -46.16
CA GLN A 133 7.74 -42.87 -45.68
C GLN A 133 7.28 -42.08 -44.45
N GLN A 134 8.23 -41.62 -43.65
CA GLN A 134 7.97 -40.61 -42.61
C GLN A 134 7.81 -39.25 -43.26
N VAL A 135 6.67 -38.61 -42.99
CA VAL A 135 6.37 -37.25 -43.44
C VAL A 135 6.08 -36.36 -42.25
N GLU A 136 6.37 -35.09 -42.41
CA GLU A 136 6.19 -34.04 -41.43
C GLU A 136 5.10 -33.08 -41.89
N VAL A 137 4.23 -32.72 -40.96
CA VAL A 137 3.17 -31.74 -41.15
C VAL A 137 3.28 -30.71 -40.03
N GLU A 138 3.33 -29.45 -40.42
CA GLU A 138 3.46 -28.31 -39.52
C GLU A 138 2.38 -27.26 -39.83
N THR A 139 1.79 -26.68 -38.79
CA THR A 139 0.87 -25.55 -38.92
C THR A 139 1.10 -24.57 -37.78
N ASP A 140 1.08 -23.27 -38.07
CA ASP A 140 1.28 -22.17 -37.10
C ASP A 140 0.13 -21.12 -37.19
N CYS A 141 -1.06 -21.57 -37.59
CA CYS A 141 -2.24 -20.74 -37.83
C CYS A 141 -3.30 -20.81 -36.72
N ILE A 142 -2.98 -21.40 -35.56
CA ILE A 142 -3.97 -21.60 -34.50
C ILE A 142 -3.84 -20.47 -33.49
N ASP A 143 -4.81 -19.56 -33.48
CA ASP A 143 -4.84 -18.43 -32.54
C ASP A 143 -4.94 -18.89 -31.09
N VAL A 144 -4.09 -18.32 -30.24
CA VAL A 144 -4.08 -18.54 -28.79
C VAL A 144 -3.84 -17.23 -28.04
N SER A 145 -4.31 -17.14 -26.82
CA SER A 145 -4.10 -16.03 -25.88
C SER A 145 -2.96 -16.36 -24.90
N PRO A 146 -2.34 -15.36 -24.27
CA PRO A 146 -1.36 -15.57 -23.20
C PRO A 146 -1.96 -16.30 -21.99
N ASN A 147 -1.16 -17.12 -21.29
CA ASN A 147 -1.60 -17.89 -20.11
C ASN A 147 -2.81 -18.82 -20.35
N GLN A 148 -3.02 -19.27 -21.58
CA GLN A 148 -4.09 -20.18 -21.96
C GLN A 148 -3.61 -21.63 -21.90
N GLN A 149 -4.45 -22.52 -21.38
CA GLN A 149 -4.25 -23.96 -21.47
C GLN A 149 -5.05 -24.51 -22.65
N VAL A 150 -4.35 -25.10 -23.62
CA VAL A 150 -4.95 -25.63 -24.85
C VAL A 150 -4.73 -27.14 -24.89
N GLN A 151 -5.81 -27.89 -25.07
CA GLN A 151 -5.74 -29.30 -25.39
C GLN A 151 -5.71 -29.47 -26.90
N VAL A 152 -4.71 -30.19 -27.39
CA VAL A 152 -4.49 -30.44 -28.82
C VAL A 152 -4.69 -31.91 -29.08
N THR A 153 -5.50 -32.22 -30.09
CA THR A 153 -5.70 -33.59 -30.57
C THR A 153 -5.39 -33.66 -32.06
N VAL A 154 -4.52 -34.59 -32.44
CA VAL A 154 -4.16 -34.87 -33.83
C VAL A 154 -4.72 -36.23 -34.21
N LYS A 155 -5.53 -36.27 -35.26
CA LYS A 155 -6.22 -37.46 -35.78
C LYS A 155 -5.88 -37.65 -37.25
N THR A 156 -5.99 -38.88 -37.73
CA THR A 156 -5.94 -39.17 -39.16
C THR A 156 -7.21 -38.69 -39.87
N MET A 157 -7.13 -38.47 -41.19
CA MET A 157 -8.30 -38.20 -42.04
C MET A 157 -8.40 -39.29 -43.12
N PRO A 158 -9.46 -40.11 -43.18
CA PRO A 158 -10.53 -40.21 -42.19
C PRO A 158 -10.03 -40.66 -40.81
N SER A 159 -10.77 -40.35 -39.74
CA SER A 159 -10.36 -40.69 -38.37
C SER A 159 -10.51 -42.18 -38.11
N TYR A 160 -9.43 -42.84 -37.69
CA TYR A 160 -9.43 -44.25 -37.31
C TYR A 160 -9.40 -44.42 -35.78
N CYS A 161 -10.17 -45.38 -35.28
CA CYS A 161 -10.28 -45.62 -33.83
C CYS A 161 -8.93 -46.06 -33.25
N GLY A 162 -8.54 -45.45 -32.12
CA GLY A 162 -7.26 -45.74 -31.46
C GLY A 162 -6.03 -45.11 -32.11
N ILE A 163 -6.18 -44.40 -33.25
CA ILE A 163 -5.08 -43.74 -33.96
C ILE A 163 -5.23 -42.23 -33.82
N SER A 164 -4.79 -41.71 -32.67
CA SER A 164 -4.74 -40.28 -32.39
C SER A 164 -3.62 -39.95 -31.42
N TRP A 165 -3.09 -38.73 -31.52
CA TRP A 165 -2.24 -38.15 -30.51
C TRP A 165 -3.00 -37.06 -29.77
N ALA A 166 -2.83 -36.97 -28.46
CA ALA A 166 -3.40 -35.89 -27.66
C ALA A 166 -2.31 -35.33 -26.73
N GLY A 167 -2.30 -34.02 -26.57
CA GLY A 167 -1.37 -33.31 -25.70
C GLY A 167 -2.03 -32.07 -25.10
N THR A 168 -1.44 -31.57 -24.03
CA THR A 168 -1.85 -30.31 -23.41
C THR A 168 -0.68 -29.34 -23.45
N TYR A 169 -0.95 -28.08 -23.77
CA TYR A 169 0.06 -27.05 -23.88
C TYR A 169 -0.39 -25.78 -23.15
N HIS A 170 0.55 -25.16 -22.45
CA HIS A 170 0.35 -23.89 -21.77
C HIS A 170 1.10 -22.81 -22.52
N THR A 171 0.38 -21.80 -22.99
CA THR A 171 1.00 -20.66 -23.67
C THR A 171 1.75 -19.77 -22.67
N PRO A 172 2.82 -19.10 -23.10
CA PRO A 172 3.55 -18.18 -22.25
C PRO A 172 2.65 -17.04 -21.75
N GLY A 173 2.86 -16.64 -20.51
CA GLY A 173 2.11 -15.56 -19.87
C GLY A 173 2.68 -14.18 -20.13
N CYS A 174 1.89 -13.15 -19.85
CA CYS A 174 2.31 -11.75 -19.90
C CYS A 174 3.41 -11.36 -18.88
N THR A 175 4.05 -12.32 -18.21
CA THR A 175 5.31 -12.10 -17.48
C THR A 175 6.51 -12.07 -18.43
N HIS A 176 6.38 -12.65 -19.63
CA HIS A 176 7.43 -12.65 -20.64
C HIS A 176 7.62 -11.24 -21.23
N GLU A 177 8.86 -10.73 -21.20
CA GLU A 177 9.21 -9.37 -21.62
C GLU A 177 8.81 -9.07 -23.07
N ASP A 178 9.01 -10.03 -23.97
CA ASP A 178 8.67 -9.88 -25.39
C ASP A 178 7.15 -9.69 -25.59
N LEU A 179 6.33 -10.42 -24.82
CA LEU A 179 4.86 -10.29 -24.89
C LEU A 179 4.40 -8.94 -24.34
N ARG A 180 4.99 -8.49 -23.23
CA ARG A 180 4.69 -7.18 -22.61
C ARG A 180 4.93 -5.99 -23.51
N ARG A 181 5.79 -6.14 -24.53
CA ARG A 181 6.15 -5.06 -25.45
C ARG A 181 5.33 -5.07 -26.74
N HIS A 182 4.89 -6.25 -27.18
CA HIS A 182 4.38 -6.44 -28.54
C HIS A 182 2.92 -6.91 -28.60
N VAL A 183 2.43 -7.62 -27.59
CA VAL A 183 1.06 -8.19 -27.58
C VAL A 183 0.10 -7.25 -26.83
N PRO A 184 -0.95 -6.70 -27.49
CA PRO A 184 -1.89 -5.75 -26.88
C PRO A 184 -2.46 -6.18 -25.53
N GLU A 185 -2.87 -7.44 -25.41
CA GLU A 185 -3.45 -8.04 -24.20
C GLU A 185 -2.46 -8.09 -23.01
N CYS A 186 -1.15 -7.94 -23.27
CA CYS A 186 -0.10 -7.91 -22.26
C CYS A 186 0.46 -6.51 -21.99
N ILE A 187 0.15 -5.52 -22.84
CA ILE A 187 0.69 -4.15 -22.71
C ILE A 187 -0.14 -3.39 -21.67
N THR A 188 0.39 -3.32 -20.44
CA THR A 188 -0.22 -2.56 -19.33
C THR A 188 0.24 -1.11 -19.24
N GLY A 189 1.31 -0.74 -19.96
CA GLY A 189 2.11 0.45 -19.65
C GLY A 189 3.03 0.25 -18.45
N ARG A 190 4.05 1.10 -18.37
CA ARG A 190 5.01 1.15 -17.26
C ARG A 190 4.87 2.46 -16.51
N LEU A 191 4.70 2.35 -15.20
CA LEU A 191 4.55 3.50 -14.31
C LEU A 191 5.91 3.82 -13.66
N SER A 192 6.39 5.03 -13.87
CA SER A 192 7.45 5.64 -13.07
C SER A 192 6.87 6.78 -12.25
N TYR A 193 7.44 7.03 -11.07
CA TYR A 193 6.88 8.00 -10.14
C TYR A 193 7.95 8.72 -9.33
N GLU A 194 7.65 9.95 -8.97
CA GLU A 194 8.44 10.80 -8.08
C GLU A 194 7.52 11.30 -6.95
N VAL A 195 8.00 11.19 -5.71
CA VAL A 195 7.25 11.59 -4.52
C VAL A 195 7.77 12.95 -4.03
N TYR A 196 6.87 13.89 -3.79
CA TYR A 196 7.17 15.18 -3.17
C TYR A 196 6.49 15.29 -1.79
N PRO A 197 7.16 14.88 -0.70
CA PRO A 197 6.56 14.81 0.65
C PRO A 197 6.07 16.16 1.18
N GLU A 198 6.83 17.24 0.95
CA GLU A 198 6.52 18.60 1.44
C GLU A 198 5.17 19.13 0.92
N ARG A 199 4.84 18.78 -0.32
CA ARG A 199 3.59 19.19 -0.97
C ARG A 199 2.48 18.13 -0.87
N LYS A 200 2.82 16.95 -0.35
CA LYS A 200 1.98 15.74 -0.40
C LYS A 200 1.49 15.42 -1.82
N GLU A 201 2.43 15.49 -2.76
CA GLU A 201 2.19 15.28 -4.18
C GLU A 201 3.00 14.10 -4.71
N LEU A 202 2.49 13.48 -5.76
CA LEU A 202 3.09 12.37 -6.46
C LEU A 202 3.00 12.63 -7.97
N SER A 203 4.14 12.80 -8.62
CA SER A 203 4.21 12.88 -10.08
C SER A 203 4.35 11.46 -10.63
N VAL A 204 3.50 11.11 -11.59
CA VAL A 204 3.46 9.78 -12.21
C VAL A 204 3.65 9.96 -13.70
N ASN A 205 4.67 9.32 -14.26
CA ASN A 205 4.94 9.27 -15.69
C ASN A 205 4.63 7.86 -16.23
N VAL A 206 4.05 7.81 -17.42
CA VAL A 206 3.62 6.57 -18.07
C VAL A 206 4.37 6.38 -19.37
N SER A 207 5.10 5.27 -19.47
CA SER A 207 5.74 4.81 -20.71
C SER A 207 5.12 3.51 -21.21
N ASP A 208 5.54 3.07 -22.40
CA ASP A 208 5.21 1.74 -22.95
C ASP A 208 3.69 1.47 -23.04
N VAL A 209 2.91 2.52 -23.30
CA VAL A 209 1.46 2.45 -23.49
C VAL A 209 1.14 2.08 -24.95
N LEU A 210 -0.02 1.46 -25.17
CA LEU A 210 -0.60 1.29 -26.49
C LEU A 210 -0.76 2.64 -27.20
N GLU A 211 -0.05 2.83 -28.32
CA GLU A 211 0.08 4.12 -29.01
C GLU A 211 -1.26 4.72 -29.46
N ASP A 212 -2.21 3.89 -29.87
CA ASP A 212 -3.49 4.32 -30.45
C ASP A 212 -4.58 4.62 -29.40
N HIS A 213 -4.30 4.44 -28.11
CA HIS A 213 -5.30 4.45 -27.05
C HIS A 213 -5.00 5.46 -25.94
N SER A 214 -6.07 5.96 -25.32
CA SER A 214 -5.95 6.75 -24.10
C SER A 214 -5.64 5.85 -22.90
N TYR A 215 -5.16 6.43 -21.80
CA TYR A 215 -4.71 5.70 -20.63
C TYR A 215 -5.33 6.26 -19.34
N TYR A 216 -5.90 5.38 -18.53
CA TYR A 216 -6.46 5.73 -17.23
C TYR A 216 -5.39 5.61 -16.14
N LEU A 217 -5.36 6.58 -15.24
CA LEU A 217 -4.57 6.56 -14.02
C LEU A 217 -5.43 6.92 -12.83
N ARG A 218 -5.19 6.30 -11.67
CA ARG A 218 -5.78 6.72 -10.41
C ARG A 218 -4.90 6.40 -9.22
N LEU A 219 -5.19 7.08 -8.11
CA LEU A 219 -4.81 6.59 -6.80
C LEU A 219 -5.88 5.62 -6.28
N CYS A 220 -5.42 4.59 -5.57
CA CYS A 220 -6.30 3.61 -4.96
C CYS A 220 -5.68 3.06 -3.67
N ARG A 221 -6.54 2.55 -2.79
CA ARG A 221 -6.13 1.83 -1.58
C ARG A 221 -6.13 0.34 -1.88
N LYS A 222 -4.97 -0.27 -1.76
CA LYS A 222 -4.76 -1.70 -1.95
C LYS A 222 -5.18 -2.47 -0.72
N ASP A 223 -6.16 -3.33 -0.91
CA ASP A 223 -6.45 -4.43 -0.02
C ASP A 223 -6.39 -5.74 -0.84
N PHE A 224 -7.45 -6.54 -0.90
CA PHE A 224 -7.56 -7.65 -1.87
C PHE A 224 -7.65 -7.14 -3.32
N ILE A 225 -8.41 -6.07 -3.53
CA ILE A 225 -8.48 -5.31 -4.80
C ILE A 225 -8.07 -3.86 -4.55
N CYS A 226 -7.75 -3.13 -5.63
CA CYS A 226 -7.50 -1.70 -5.50
C CYS A 226 -8.80 -0.89 -5.54
N ILE A 227 -9.19 -0.34 -4.40
CA ILE A 227 -10.38 0.49 -4.27
C ILE A 227 -9.99 1.94 -4.57
N GLY A 228 -10.54 2.50 -5.64
CA GLY A 228 -10.20 3.85 -6.10
C GLY A 228 -10.51 4.91 -5.04
N THR A 229 -9.68 5.94 -4.92
CA THR A 229 -9.92 7.08 -4.04
C THR A 229 -10.95 8.08 -4.59
N GLY A 230 -11.75 7.67 -5.59
CA GLY A 230 -12.82 8.45 -6.21
C GLY A 230 -12.44 9.22 -7.48
N SER A 231 -11.17 9.61 -7.65
CA SER A 231 -10.71 10.32 -8.84
C SER A 231 -9.85 9.44 -9.75
N PHE A 232 -10.08 9.55 -11.06
CA PHE A 232 -9.19 9.00 -12.09
C PHE A 232 -8.90 10.10 -13.13
N THR A 233 -7.71 10.04 -13.71
CA THR A 233 -7.25 10.94 -14.76
C THR A 233 -7.11 10.15 -16.05
N LEU A 234 -7.63 10.71 -17.14
CA LEU A 234 -7.48 10.16 -18.48
C LEU A 234 -6.36 10.93 -19.20
N ILE A 235 -5.26 10.26 -19.49
CA ILE A 235 -4.22 10.75 -20.40
C ILE A 235 -4.70 10.43 -21.82
N LYS A 236 -4.98 11.47 -22.60
CA LYS A 236 -5.38 11.31 -24.01
C LYS A 236 -4.18 10.91 -24.85
N LYS A 237 -4.41 10.11 -25.90
CA LYS A 237 -3.33 9.63 -26.79
C LYS A 237 -2.53 10.76 -27.45
N GLU A 238 -3.16 11.91 -27.71
CA GLU A 238 -2.56 13.06 -28.39
C GLU A 238 -1.61 13.87 -27.49
N GLN A 239 -1.60 13.61 -26.18
CA GLN A 239 -0.76 14.36 -25.24
C GLN A 239 0.71 13.95 -25.38
N SER A 240 1.57 14.93 -25.62
CA SER A 240 3.03 14.74 -25.69
C SER A 240 3.64 14.39 -24.34
N VAL A 241 3.08 14.93 -23.25
CA VAL A 241 3.51 14.66 -21.88
C VAL A 241 2.55 13.65 -21.26
N LYS A 242 3.04 12.43 -21.05
CA LYS A 242 2.28 11.35 -20.38
C LYS A 242 2.55 11.35 -18.88
N SER A 243 2.40 12.51 -18.24
CA SER A 243 2.63 12.68 -16.80
C SER A 243 1.45 13.36 -16.11
N VAL A 244 1.15 12.92 -14.89
CA VAL A 244 0.06 13.43 -14.06
C VAL A 244 0.56 13.58 -12.63
N VAL A 245 0.20 14.70 -11.99
CA VAL A 245 0.44 14.92 -10.57
C VAL A 245 -0.82 14.61 -9.78
N PHE A 246 -0.70 13.74 -8.78
CA PHE A 246 -1.74 13.43 -7.82
C PHE A 246 -1.40 14.02 -6.44
N SER A 247 -2.39 14.60 -5.78
CA SER A 247 -2.29 14.96 -4.36
C SER A 247 -2.78 13.82 -3.48
N TYR A 248 -2.14 13.62 -2.33
CA TYR A 248 -2.55 12.64 -1.33
C TYR A 248 -2.66 13.27 0.06
N SER A 249 -3.59 12.79 0.89
CA SER A 249 -3.77 13.33 2.25
C SER A 249 -2.73 12.79 3.23
N GLN A 250 -2.48 11.48 3.14
CA GLN A 250 -1.55 10.73 3.99
C GLN A 250 -0.78 9.69 3.15
N PRO A 251 0.52 9.49 3.44
CA PRO A 251 1.40 8.58 2.72
C PRO A 251 1.23 7.13 3.23
N LEU A 252 0.05 6.54 2.99
CA LEU A 252 -0.32 5.23 3.55
C LEU A 252 0.37 4.04 2.82
N PRO A 253 0.75 2.95 3.49
CA PRO A 253 1.36 1.77 2.85
C PRO A 253 0.52 1.11 1.76
N CYS A 254 -0.80 1.13 1.92
CA CYS A 254 -1.75 0.63 0.95
C CYS A 254 -2.08 1.63 -0.16
N LEU A 255 -1.57 2.87 -0.11
CA LEU A 255 -1.81 3.84 -1.17
C LEU A 255 -0.94 3.49 -2.38
N CYS A 256 -1.61 3.17 -3.48
CA CYS A 256 -0.98 2.74 -4.71
C CYS A 256 -1.50 3.54 -5.91
N ILE A 257 -0.69 3.55 -6.95
CA ILE A 257 -1.02 4.05 -8.28
C ILE A 257 -1.51 2.85 -9.07
N GLU A 258 -2.62 3.02 -9.78
CA GLU A 258 -3.12 2.03 -10.72
C GLU A 258 -3.31 2.67 -12.09
N GLY A 259 -2.86 1.97 -13.14
CA GLY A 259 -2.98 2.41 -14.52
C GLY A 259 -3.44 1.30 -15.46
N TRP A 260 -4.19 1.66 -16.51
CA TRP A 260 -4.63 0.74 -17.56
C TRP A 260 -5.01 1.49 -18.84
N THR A 261 -4.89 0.80 -19.97
CA THR A 261 -5.30 1.33 -21.28
C THR A 261 -6.83 1.45 -21.35
N ALA A 262 -7.35 2.48 -22.02
CA ALA A 262 -8.78 2.72 -22.22
C ALA A 262 -9.40 1.78 -23.26
N VAL A 263 -9.31 0.47 -23.01
CA VAL A 263 -9.97 -0.61 -23.76
C VAL A 263 -10.75 -1.50 -22.80
N MET A 264 -11.73 -2.23 -23.32
CA MET A 264 -12.46 -3.23 -22.55
C MET A 264 -11.50 -4.29 -22.01
N ASP A 265 -11.71 -4.69 -20.76
CA ASP A 265 -10.94 -5.74 -20.07
C ASP A 265 -9.42 -5.54 -20.09
N ALA A 266 -8.97 -4.28 -20.17
CA ALA A 266 -7.55 -3.95 -20.16
C ALA A 266 -6.85 -4.46 -18.89
N PRO A 267 -5.66 -5.09 -19.02
CA PRO A 267 -4.87 -5.46 -17.87
C PRO A 267 -4.41 -4.21 -17.11
N ARG A 268 -4.36 -4.32 -15.78
CA ARG A 268 -4.01 -3.20 -14.89
C ARG A 268 -2.60 -3.38 -14.32
N VAL A 269 -1.85 -2.28 -14.28
CA VAL A 269 -0.56 -2.21 -13.56
C VAL A 269 -0.74 -1.42 -12.27
N GLN A 270 -0.10 -1.89 -11.20
CA GLN A 270 -0.16 -1.26 -9.90
C GLN A 270 1.23 -1.10 -9.29
N VAL A 271 1.50 0.08 -8.74
CA VAL A 271 2.75 0.38 -8.01
C VAL A 271 2.42 1.09 -6.70
N CYS A 272 3.07 0.71 -5.60
CA CYS A 272 2.77 1.23 -4.26
C CYS A 272 3.97 1.98 -3.67
N PRO A 273 4.05 3.32 -3.84
CA PRO A 273 5.21 4.10 -3.44
C PRO A 273 5.57 4.05 -1.95
N PHE A 274 4.57 3.85 -1.09
CA PHE A 274 4.72 3.97 0.36
C PHE A 274 4.70 2.62 1.09
N LYS A 275 4.82 1.49 0.36
CA LYS A 275 4.64 0.14 0.91
C LYS A 275 5.45 -0.11 2.18
N ASP A 276 6.67 0.42 2.24
CA ASP A 276 7.60 0.19 3.36
C ASP A 276 7.47 1.24 4.48
N ARG A 277 6.53 2.19 4.36
CA ARG A 277 6.35 3.29 5.32
C ARG A 277 5.48 2.89 6.52
N LEU A 278 6.07 2.18 7.46
CA LEU A 278 5.34 1.63 8.61
C LEU A 278 5.11 2.62 9.78
N GLU A 279 5.68 3.83 9.71
CA GLU A 279 5.38 4.93 10.64
C GLU A 279 3.89 5.32 10.66
N VAL A 280 3.15 4.95 9.61
CA VAL A 280 1.73 5.25 9.49
C VAL A 280 0.87 4.47 10.49
N LEU A 281 1.37 3.35 11.05
CA LEU A 281 0.65 2.55 12.04
C LEU A 281 0.23 3.38 13.26
N TRP A 282 0.94 4.47 13.55
CA TRP A 282 0.67 5.36 14.68
C TRP A 282 -0.60 6.21 14.54
N PHE A 283 -1.02 6.54 13.31
CA PHE A 283 -2.14 7.47 13.10
C PHE A 283 -3.51 6.90 13.51
N GLY A 284 -3.59 5.58 13.76
CA GLY A 284 -4.81 4.90 14.17
C GLY A 284 -5.03 4.79 15.68
N ILE A 285 -4.13 5.33 16.51
CA ILE A 285 -4.23 5.20 17.98
C ILE A 285 -5.16 6.28 18.54
N THR A 286 -6.16 5.85 19.29
CA THR A 286 -7.13 6.72 19.98
C THR A 286 -7.37 6.19 21.38
N PHE A 287 -7.53 7.09 22.35
CA PHE A 287 -7.86 6.74 23.74
C PHE A 287 -9.26 7.27 24.07
N ASP A 288 -10.12 6.38 24.55
CA ASP A 288 -11.44 6.74 25.07
C ASP A 288 -11.36 6.86 26.60
N PRO A 289 -11.48 8.08 27.16
CA PRO A 289 -11.40 8.30 28.59
C PRO A 289 -12.63 7.79 29.36
N LEU A 290 -13.78 7.58 28.71
CA LEU A 290 -15.00 7.08 29.36
C LEU A 290 -14.92 5.57 29.55
N GLU A 291 -14.51 4.86 28.49
CA GLU A 291 -14.35 3.40 28.51
C GLU A 291 -12.98 2.95 29.04
N GLU A 292 -12.09 3.89 29.33
CA GLU A 292 -10.69 3.65 29.72
C GLU A 292 -9.98 2.71 28.73
N SER A 293 -10.26 2.90 27.44
CA SER A 293 -9.84 1.97 26.39
C SER A 293 -8.90 2.62 25.39
N LEU A 294 -7.83 1.93 25.04
CA LEU A 294 -6.89 2.32 24.01
C LEU A 294 -7.19 1.52 22.75
N LEU A 295 -7.62 2.21 21.71
CA LEU A 295 -8.01 1.62 20.43
C LEU A 295 -6.94 1.91 19.39
N TRP A 296 -6.61 0.89 18.60
CA TRP A 296 -5.77 1.03 17.43
C TRP A 296 -6.50 0.49 16.21
N GLN A 297 -6.73 1.34 15.22
CA GLN A 297 -7.35 0.96 13.95
C GLN A 297 -6.47 1.46 12.78
N PRO A 298 -5.74 0.57 12.09
CA PRO A 298 -4.88 0.98 11.00
C PRO A 298 -5.71 1.38 9.77
N ALA A 299 -5.25 2.41 9.05
CA ALA A 299 -5.89 2.85 7.80
C ALA A 299 -5.67 1.90 6.61
N CYS A 300 -4.76 0.94 6.76
CA CYS A 300 -4.42 -0.11 5.79
C CYS A 300 -4.41 -1.46 6.49
N ALA A 301 -4.81 -2.52 5.79
CA ALA A 301 -4.73 -3.89 6.28
C ALA A 301 -3.26 -4.34 6.38
N VAL A 302 -2.62 -4.05 7.52
CA VAL A 302 -1.25 -4.46 7.81
C VAL A 302 -1.30 -5.50 8.92
N SER A 303 -0.70 -6.67 8.68
CA SER A 303 -0.55 -7.69 9.70
C SER A 303 0.54 -7.26 10.68
N ALA A 304 0.14 -6.69 11.82
CA ALA A 304 1.05 -6.26 12.87
C ALA A 304 0.68 -6.89 14.21
N VAL A 305 1.70 -7.12 15.04
CA VAL A 305 1.52 -7.47 16.45
C VAL A 305 1.52 -6.17 17.24
N ALA A 306 0.41 -5.86 17.89
CA ALA A 306 0.29 -4.73 18.80
C ALA A 306 0.44 -5.22 20.24
N ALA A 307 1.30 -4.57 21.02
CA ALA A 307 1.49 -4.87 22.44
C ALA A 307 1.58 -3.58 23.24
N LEU A 308 1.15 -3.63 24.51
CA LEU A 308 1.43 -2.57 25.46
C LEU A 308 2.76 -2.86 26.17
N CYS A 309 3.57 -1.83 26.34
CA CYS A 309 4.83 -1.91 27.07
C CYS A 309 5.03 -0.69 27.97
N GLN A 310 5.83 -0.85 29.01
CA GLN A 310 6.25 0.23 29.90
C GLN A 310 7.63 0.72 29.51
N LYS A 311 7.75 2.00 29.14
CA LYS A 311 9.02 2.68 28.89
C LYS A 311 9.70 3.02 30.21
N ARG A 312 10.93 2.53 30.38
CA ARG A 312 11.80 2.84 31.50
C ARG A 312 12.64 4.09 31.23
N GLU A 313 13.32 4.60 32.25
CA GLU A 313 14.21 5.76 32.15
C GLU A 313 15.38 5.53 31.18
N ASP A 314 15.85 4.28 31.06
CA ASP A 314 16.88 3.84 30.09
C ASP A 314 16.38 3.81 28.63
N GLY A 315 15.11 4.15 28.39
CA GLY A 315 14.47 4.14 27.08
C GLY A 315 13.99 2.75 26.62
N VAL A 316 14.26 1.69 27.37
CA VAL A 316 13.83 0.32 27.06
C VAL A 316 12.36 0.16 27.38
N CYS A 317 11.59 -0.45 26.47
CA CYS A 317 10.17 -0.74 26.68
C CYS A 317 9.95 -2.21 27.01
N VAL A 318 9.41 -2.49 28.21
CA VAL A 318 9.15 -3.85 28.70
C VAL A 318 7.68 -4.19 28.53
N ASP A 319 7.38 -5.28 27.83
CA ASP A 319 5.99 -5.68 27.51
C ASP A 319 5.19 -6.03 28.76
N PHE A 320 3.93 -5.58 28.79
CA PHE A 320 2.95 -6.10 29.73
C PHE A 320 2.56 -7.54 29.36
N ARG A 321 2.46 -8.43 30.36
CA ARG A 321 2.02 -9.81 30.12
C ARG A 321 0.59 -9.84 29.58
N GLY A 322 0.36 -10.64 28.53
CA GLY A 322 -0.96 -10.82 27.93
C GLY A 322 -1.48 -9.63 27.12
N SER A 323 -0.67 -8.59 26.88
CA SER A 323 -1.06 -7.43 26.06
C SER A 323 -0.80 -7.64 24.56
N GLN A 324 -0.23 -8.76 24.15
CA GLN A 324 0.09 -9.01 22.75
C GLN A 324 -1.18 -9.42 22.00
N ASN A 325 -1.50 -8.69 20.94
CA ASN A 325 -2.63 -8.99 20.07
C ASN A 325 -2.19 -8.88 18.60
N VAL A 326 -2.50 -9.92 17.82
CA VAL A 326 -2.17 -9.97 16.38
C VAL A 326 -3.44 -9.70 15.62
N SER A 327 -3.47 -8.60 14.86
CA SER A 327 -4.63 -8.26 14.06
C SER A 327 -4.23 -7.53 12.78
N ARG A 328 -5.03 -7.72 11.73
CA ARG A 328 -5.01 -6.90 10.51
C ARG A 328 -5.96 -5.71 10.59
N GLU A 329 -6.79 -5.70 11.63
CA GLU A 329 -7.92 -4.79 11.80
C GLU A 329 -7.78 -4.05 13.14
N LYS A 330 -8.92 -3.74 13.78
CA LYS A 330 -8.99 -3.00 15.03
C LYS A 330 -8.50 -3.85 16.20
N VAL A 331 -7.64 -3.26 17.04
CA VAL A 331 -7.24 -3.80 18.34
C VAL A 331 -7.76 -2.88 19.44
N ILE A 332 -8.27 -3.46 20.51
CA ILE A 332 -8.81 -2.74 21.66
C ILE A 332 -8.13 -3.26 22.92
N PHE A 333 -7.52 -2.36 23.68
CA PHE A 333 -7.04 -2.61 25.02
C PHE A 333 -7.99 -1.92 26.00
N SER A 334 -8.80 -2.69 26.70
CA SER A 334 -9.70 -2.18 27.74
C SER A 334 -8.96 -1.97 29.06
N LYS A 335 -9.45 -1.03 29.89
CA LYS A 335 -8.92 -0.75 31.23
C LYS A 335 -7.41 -0.44 31.20
N VAL A 336 -7.07 0.66 30.54
CA VAL A 336 -5.70 1.16 30.37
C VAL A 336 -5.51 2.43 31.22
N ASP A 337 -4.42 2.49 31.97
CA ASP A 337 -4.01 3.68 32.72
C ASP A 337 -3.32 4.70 31.80
N PRO A 338 -3.87 5.90 31.59
CA PRO A 338 -3.24 6.90 30.74
C PRO A 338 -2.05 7.54 31.47
N HIS A 339 -0.83 7.09 31.13
CA HIS A 339 0.42 7.53 31.74
C HIS A 339 1.55 7.67 30.71
N PRO A 340 2.45 8.69 30.81
CA PRO A 340 3.54 8.91 29.84
C PRO A 340 4.47 7.72 29.61
N GLN A 341 4.66 6.87 30.63
CA GLN A 341 5.46 5.65 30.54
C GLN A 341 4.73 4.47 29.88
N LEU A 342 3.42 4.56 29.64
CA LEU A 342 2.67 3.52 28.94
C LEU A 342 2.74 3.77 27.44
N CYS A 343 3.29 2.80 26.71
CA CYS A 343 3.55 2.90 25.29
C CYS A 343 2.97 1.70 24.53
N MET A 344 2.70 1.91 23.25
CA MET A 344 2.34 0.86 22.31
C MET A 344 3.59 0.46 21.53
N LYS A 345 3.78 -0.85 21.39
CA LYS A 345 4.80 -1.46 20.56
C LYS A 345 4.12 -2.18 19.40
N PHE A 346 4.50 -1.84 18.17
CA PHE A 346 4.10 -2.57 16.97
C PHE A 346 5.29 -3.36 16.46
N SER A 347 5.05 -4.63 16.14
CA SER A 347 6.03 -5.49 15.49
C SER A 347 5.48 -5.99 14.16
N VAL A 348 6.23 -5.76 13.08
CA VAL A 348 5.94 -6.26 11.73
C VAL A 348 7.19 -6.97 11.22
N ALA A 349 7.07 -8.27 10.94
CA ALA A 349 8.20 -9.14 10.61
C ALA A 349 9.33 -9.04 11.67
N SER A 350 10.53 -8.59 11.29
CA SER A 350 11.70 -8.45 12.17
C SER A 350 11.86 -7.05 12.77
N GLN A 351 10.99 -6.11 12.41
CA GLN A 351 11.10 -4.71 12.84
C GLN A 351 10.05 -4.41 13.91
N SER A 352 10.44 -3.59 14.90
CA SER A 352 9.57 -3.14 15.97
C SER A 352 9.69 -1.64 16.17
N TRP A 353 8.58 -0.97 16.42
CA TRP A 353 8.54 0.45 16.72
C TRP A 353 7.73 0.70 18.00
N ILE A 354 8.06 1.76 18.73
CA ILE A 354 7.43 2.12 20.00
C ILE A 354 6.93 3.55 19.95
N ARG A 355 5.70 3.79 20.42
CA ARG A 355 5.11 5.14 20.57
C ARG A 355 4.34 5.23 21.88
N CYS A 356 4.56 6.32 22.60
CA CYS A 356 3.89 6.58 23.87
C CYS A 356 2.76 7.59 23.60
N PRO A 357 1.48 7.16 23.57
CA PRO A 357 0.36 8.05 23.23
C PRO A 357 0.16 9.19 24.24
N PHE A 358 0.62 9.01 25.49
CA PHE A 358 0.41 9.95 26.59
C PHE A 358 1.61 10.87 26.89
N ASP A 359 2.71 10.77 26.12
CA ASP A 359 3.95 11.52 26.34
C ASP A 359 3.79 13.05 26.25
N SER A 360 2.76 13.50 25.53
CA SER A 360 2.44 14.94 25.38
C SER A 360 1.85 15.59 26.63
N GLY A 361 1.63 14.85 27.72
CA GLY A 361 1.08 15.34 28.99
C GLY A 361 -0.41 15.70 28.94
N ARG A 362 -1.07 15.65 27.78
CA ARG A 362 -2.48 16.03 27.62
C ARG A 362 -3.49 15.17 28.38
N PHE A 363 -3.09 13.98 28.83
CA PHE A 363 -3.96 13.01 29.49
C PHE A 363 -3.25 12.32 30.66
N GLN A 364 -2.50 13.07 31.46
CA GLN A 364 -1.92 12.50 32.68
C GLN A 364 -3.00 12.42 33.77
N ALA A 365 -3.56 11.22 33.97
CA ALA A 365 -4.67 11.04 34.91
C ALA A 365 -4.31 11.26 36.39
N TRP A 366 -3.03 11.19 36.74
CA TRP A 366 -2.57 11.36 38.12
C TRP A 366 -1.10 11.77 38.20
N SER A 367 -0.73 12.43 39.29
CA SER A 367 0.63 12.85 39.60
C SER A 367 0.91 12.84 41.10
N ILE A 368 2.20 12.83 41.44
CA ILE A 368 2.69 12.96 42.81
C ILE A 368 3.22 14.39 42.95
N VAL A 369 2.81 15.07 44.01
CA VAL A 369 3.18 16.46 44.29
C VAL A 369 3.80 16.52 45.68
N GLU A 370 4.95 17.19 45.77
CA GLU A 370 5.61 17.47 47.04
C GLU A 370 5.16 18.85 47.54
N THR A 371 4.61 18.89 48.74
CA THR A 371 4.22 20.16 49.39
C THR A 371 4.97 20.31 50.71
N SER A 372 5.65 21.45 50.89
CA SER A 372 6.26 21.80 52.17
C SER A 372 5.29 22.68 52.96
N THR A 373 4.77 22.17 54.06
CA THR A 373 3.88 22.93 54.96
C THR A 373 4.45 22.89 56.37
N GLN A 374 4.82 24.06 56.91
CA GLN A 374 5.35 24.22 58.28
C GLN A 374 6.59 23.37 58.60
N GLY A 375 7.47 23.14 57.61
CA GLY A 375 8.71 22.38 57.80
C GLY A 375 8.56 20.86 57.77
N LEU A 376 7.34 20.33 57.56
CA LEU A 376 7.11 18.94 57.17
C LEU A 376 6.95 18.86 55.65
N GLU A 377 7.77 18.02 55.00
CA GLU A 377 7.58 17.62 53.61
C GLU A 377 6.46 16.59 53.53
N GLU A 378 5.33 16.98 52.93
CA GLU A 378 4.16 16.13 52.75
C GLU A 378 4.02 15.76 51.27
N VAL A 379 4.03 14.47 50.97
CA VAL A 379 3.84 13.94 49.63
C VAL A 379 2.35 13.67 49.41
N LYS A 380 1.78 14.33 48.39
CA LYS A 380 0.37 14.20 48.03
C LYS A 380 0.23 13.55 46.67
N MET A 381 -0.81 12.73 46.54
CA MET A 381 -1.25 12.19 45.27
C MET A 381 -2.47 12.99 44.78
N VAL A 382 -2.43 13.43 43.53
CA VAL A 382 -3.54 14.13 42.88
C VAL A 382 -3.97 13.30 41.66
N SER A 383 -5.28 13.12 41.48
CA SER A 383 -5.82 12.44 40.30
C SER A 383 -6.96 13.23 39.66
N GLU A 384 -6.97 13.30 38.33
CA GLU A 384 -8.04 13.86 37.51
C GLU A 384 -9.24 12.90 37.34
N ILE A 385 -9.09 11.67 37.84
CA ILE A 385 -10.09 10.60 37.82
C ILE A 385 -10.26 10.02 39.23
N THR A 386 -11.34 9.28 39.45
CA THR A 386 -11.49 8.51 40.70
C THR A 386 -10.85 7.15 40.47
N ALA A 387 -9.80 6.83 41.23
CA ALA A 387 -9.01 5.64 41.00
C ALA A 387 -8.41 5.06 42.30
N ARG A 388 -7.97 3.80 42.22
CA ARG A 388 -7.33 3.10 43.34
C ARG A 388 -5.90 2.77 43.01
N PHE A 389 -4.99 3.16 43.88
CA PHE A 389 -3.55 3.00 43.70
C PHE A 389 -2.97 2.06 44.74
N SER A 390 -1.91 1.33 44.37
CA SER A 390 -0.98 0.70 45.30
C SER A 390 0.25 1.58 45.41
N VAL A 391 0.60 1.92 46.64
CA VAL A 391 1.75 2.76 46.97
C VAL A 391 2.64 1.96 47.90
N GLY A 392 3.92 1.84 47.57
CA GLY A 392 4.91 1.18 48.44
C GLY A 392 6.24 1.89 48.37
N GLN A 393 6.92 1.97 49.50
CA GLN A 393 8.28 2.50 49.55
C GLN A 393 9.26 1.43 49.09
N CYS A 394 10.26 1.84 48.33
CA CYS A 394 11.30 0.96 47.85
C CYS A 394 12.69 1.55 48.09
N VAL A 395 13.58 0.70 48.60
CA VAL A 395 15.00 0.98 48.77
C VAL A 395 15.75 0.33 47.60
N LYS A 396 16.49 1.12 46.83
CA LYS A 396 17.34 0.59 45.75
C LYS A 396 18.48 -0.23 46.36
N SER A 397 18.50 -1.54 46.15
CA SER A 397 19.64 -2.38 46.55
C SER A 397 20.84 -2.12 45.64
N ALA A 398 22.05 -2.04 46.22
CA ALA A 398 23.28 -1.83 45.46
C ALA A 398 23.45 -2.93 44.39
N GLY A 399 23.41 -2.55 43.11
CA GLY A 399 23.65 -3.44 41.97
C GLY A 399 22.41 -3.99 41.23
N SER A 400 21.18 -3.65 41.64
CA SER A 400 19.96 -4.02 40.90
C SER A 400 19.21 -2.78 40.38
N PRO A 401 18.82 -2.73 39.09
CA PRO A 401 17.97 -1.66 38.55
C PRO A 401 16.48 -1.84 38.93
N VAL A 402 16.11 -2.95 39.59
CA VAL A 402 14.72 -3.29 39.91
C VAL A 402 14.45 -2.99 41.38
N CYS A 403 13.54 -2.04 41.62
CA CYS A 403 13.02 -1.70 42.93
C CYS A 403 11.92 -2.70 43.33
N GLN A 404 12.06 -3.39 44.46
CA GLN A 404 11.01 -4.23 45.05
C GLN A 404 10.45 -3.56 46.30
N ALA A 405 9.21 -3.08 46.26
CA ALA A 405 8.52 -2.56 47.42
C ALA A 405 8.25 -3.69 48.44
N THR A 406 8.58 -3.44 49.71
CA THR A 406 8.50 -4.44 50.79
C THR A 406 7.08 -4.52 51.38
N GLU A 407 6.42 -3.37 51.55
CA GLU A 407 5.01 -3.27 51.94
C GLU A 407 4.29 -2.28 51.02
N THR A 408 3.10 -2.66 50.53
CA THR A 408 2.28 -1.80 49.66
C THR A 408 0.92 -1.56 50.32
N HIS A 409 0.50 -0.31 50.37
CA HIS A 409 -0.81 0.10 50.87
C HIS A 409 -1.69 0.56 49.72
N SER A 410 -3.00 0.32 49.85
CA SER A 410 -3.96 0.80 48.85
C SER A 410 -4.46 2.19 49.22
N VAL A 411 -4.40 3.12 48.26
CA VAL A 411 -4.85 4.51 48.40
C VAL A 411 -6.00 4.73 47.42
N PHE A 412 -7.12 5.22 47.94
CA PHE A 412 -8.25 5.65 47.11
C PHE A 412 -8.19 7.16 46.93
N VAL A 413 -8.17 7.61 45.68
CA VAL A 413 -8.09 9.04 45.34
C VAL A 413 -9.33 9.40 44.54
N GLU A 414 -10.11 10.34 45.06
CA GLU A 414 -11.25 10.90 44.34
C GLU A 414 -10.80 11.98 43.35
N LYS A 415 -11.56 12.12 42.27
CA LYS A 415 -11.31 13.10 41.22
C LYS A 415 -11.13 14.52 41.78
N HIS A 416 -10.00 15.14 41.44
CA HIS A 416 -9.55 16.48 41.87
C HIS A 416 -9.36 16.66 43.38
N LYS A 417 -9.27 15.58 44.16
CA LYS A 417 -8.94 15.65 45.58
C LYS A 417 -7.52 15.14 45.82
N ALA A 418 -6.69 15.97 46.44
CA ALA A 418 -5.36 15.58 46.86
C ALA A 418 -5.44 14.69 48.11
N VAL A 419 -4.75 13.55 48.11
CA VAL A 419 -4.67 12.63 49.25
C VAL A 419 -3.23 12.54 49.72
N ALA A 420 -3.02 12.75 51.03
CA ALA A 420 -1.71 12.61 51.66
C ALA A 420 -1.28 11.15 51.71
N LEU A 421 -0.04 10.87 51.34
CA LEU A 421 0.56 9.54 51.45
C LEU A 421 1.21 9.45 52.84
N ASN A 422 0.55 8.77 53.79
CA ASN A 422 1.10 8.54 55.13
C ASN A 422 2.26 7.54 55.03
N LEU A 423 3.49 8.04 54.90
CA LEU A 423 4.71 7.24 54.76
C LEU A 423 5.39 7.10 56.13
N THR A 424 5.79 5.88 56.48
CA THR A 424 6.23 5.48 57.82
C THR A 424 7.72 5.67 58.10
N GLU A 425 8.55 5.90 57.08
CA GLU A 425 10.02 6.08 57.19
C GLU A 425 10.51 7.39 56.55
N GLU A 426 11.73 7.82 56.90
CA GLU A 426 12.38 9.01 56.32
C GLU A 426 12.43 8.91 54.78
N LEU A 427 11.82 9.89 54.11
CA LEU A 427 11.71 9.97 52.64
C LEU A 427 13.06 10.10 51.93
N CYS A 428 14.09 10.50 52.66
CA CYS A 428 15.42 10.83 52.17
C CYS A 428 16.13 9.60 51.59
N ASN A 429 16.60 9.70 50.34
CA ASN A 429 17.22 8.60 49.57
C ASN A 429 16.31 7.39 49.31
N SER A 430 14.99 7.54 49.45
CA SER A 430 14.01 6.49 49.15
C SER A 430 13.25 6.78 47.84
N CYS A 431 12.73 5.72 47.20
CA CYS A 431 11.86 5.86 46.04
C CYS A 431 10.47 5.33 46.36
N LEU A 432 9.45 6.06 45.93
CA LEU A 432 8.07 5.65 46.01
C LEU A 432 7.65 4.92 44.74
N GLN A 433 7.13 3.72 44.90
CA GLN A 433 6.54 2.92 43.83
C GLN A 433 5.02 3.10 43.85
N VAL A 434 4.46 3.62 42.76
CA VAL A 434 3.03 3.87 42.62
C VAL A 434 2.50 3.17 41.37
N LYS A 435 1.37 2.47 41.53
CA LYS A 435 0.71 1.78 40.42
C LYS A 435 -0.81 1.84 40.59
N ARG A 436 -1.54 2.12 39.51
CA ARG A 436 -3.00 2.03 39.50
C ARG A 436 -3.46 0.56 39.48
N THR A 437 -4.48 0.23 40.27
CA THR A 437 -4.90 -1.16 40.55
C THR A 437 -6.31 -1.51 40.07
N ASP A 438 -7.14 -0.51 39.80
CA ASP A 438 -8.51 -0.66 39.29
C ASP A 438 -8.57 -0.86 37.75
N VAL A 439 -7.42 -1.03 37.10
CA VAL A 439 -7.27 -1.23 35.66
C VAL A 439 -6.36 -2.42 35.34
N THR A 440 -6.49 -2.98 34.14
CA THR A 440 -5.73 -4.16 33.69
C THR A 440 -4.30 -3.81 33.31
N PHE A 441 -4.11 -2.69 32.61
CA PHE A 441 -2.81 -2.25 32.12
C PHE A 441 -2.42 -0.92 32.77
N ALA A 442 -1.55 -0.96 33.78
CA ALA A 442 -1.05 0.22 34.48
C ALA A 442 0.47 0.25 34.51
N ALA A 443 1.05 1.44 34.25
CA ALA A 443 2.46 1.68 34.43
C ALA A 443 2.83 1.68 35.92
N THR A 444 4.00 1.14 36.25
CA THR A 444 4.55 1.21 37.61
C THR A 444 5.51 2.38 37.70
N VAL A 445 5.09 3.47 38.31
CA VAL A 445 5.86 4.71 38.37
C VAL A 445 6.75 4.69 39.61
N LEU A 446 8.02 5.04 39.43
CA LEU A 446 8.97 5.25 40.51
C LEU A 446 9.21 6.76 40.64
N HIS A 447 8.96 7.30 41.82
CA HIS A 447 9.24 8.69 42.16
C HIS A 447 10.29 8.72 43.27
N CYS A 448 11.49 9.19 42.97
CA CYS A 448 12.61 9.19 43.92
C CYS A 448 12.85 10.58 44.47
N PHE A 449 12.93 10.69 45.80
CA PHE A 449 13.20 11.95 46.50
C PHE A 449 14.71 12.21 46.54
N LYS A 450 15.11 13.49 46.40
CA LYS A 450 16.51 13.89 46.50
C LYS A 450 16.96 13.94 47.95
N GLN A 451 18.28 13.94 48.17
CA GLN A 451 18.90 13.95 49.49
C GLN A 451 18.40 15.13 50.32
N CYS A 452 17.80 14.84 51.47
CA CYS A 452 17.41 15.87 52.43
C CYS A 452 18.66 16.48 53.04
N ASP A 453 18.78 17.81 52.98
CA ASP A 453 19.92 18.52 53.55
C ASP A 453 19.73 18.59 55.07
N GLY A 454 20.41 17.70 55.80
CA GLY A 454 20.41 17.68 57.25
C GLY A 454 21.13 18.90 57.82
N SER A 455 20.41 20.01 58.00
CA SER A 455 20.93 21.18 58.70
C SER A 455 19.97 21.74 59.76
N LEU A 456 19.52 20.90 60.68
CA LEU A 456 19.31 21.35 62.06
C LEU A 456 20.68 21.47 62.75
N ARG A 457 21.45 22.49 62.36
CA ARG A 457 22.53 23.02 63.20
C ARG A 457 22.18 24.44 63.57
N LEU A 458 21.91 24.62 64.86
CA LEU A 458 21.85 25.88 65.57
C LEU A 458 23.16 26.64 65.32
N GLY A 459 23.18 27.46 64.27
CA GLY A 459 24.31 28.28 63.85
C GLY A 459 23.89 29.73 63.91
N VAL A 460 24.24 30.39 65.02
CA VAL A 460 24.16 31.84 65.17
C VAL A 460 24.98 32.47 64.04
N VAL A 461 24.30 33.07 63.05
CA VAL A 461 24.90 33.98 62.08
C VAL A 461 24.40 35.39 62.41
N LYS A 462 25.37 36.23 62.79
CA LYS A 462 25.22 37.65 63.08
C LYS A 462 25.00 38.39 61.74
N PRO A 463 24.10 39.40 61.67
CA PRO A 463 23.87 40.15 60.44
C PRO A 463 25.01 41.14 60.22
N ASP A 464 25.49 41.25 58.99
CA ASP A 464 26.27 42.42 58.53
C ASP A 464 25.55 43.02 57.31
N PRO A 465 25.32 44.35 57.29
CA PRO A 465 24.50 45.03 56.29
C PRO A 465 25.39 45.56 55.18
N ASP A 466 25.03 45.30 53.92
CA ASP A 466 25.19 46.24 52.79
C ASP A 466 25.01 45.49 51.46
N GLN A 467 23.77 45.43 50.97
CA GLN A 467 23.51 45.33 49.53
C GLN A 467 22.04 45.59 49.21
N THR A 468 21.60 46.83 49.37
CA THR A 468 20.29 47.29 48.89
C THR A 468 20.43 48.62 48.16
N THR A 469 21.11 48.64 47.01
CA THR A 469 21.11 49.82 46.11
C THR A 469 21.64 49.51 44.70
N TRP A 470 21.20 48.43 44.03
CA TRP A 470 21.53 48.25 42.59
C TRP A 470 20.39 47.77 41.68
N ASP A 471 19.20 47.43 42.18
CA ASP A 471 18.16 46.77 41.37
C ASP A 471 17.06 47.67 40.76
N VAL A 472 17.10 48.99 40.96
CA VAL A 472 16.02 49.88 40.46
C VAL A 472 16.33 50.51 39.09
N ALA A 473 17.58 50.50 38.64
CA ALA A 473 17.97 51.14 37.38
C ALA A 473 17.66 50.30 36.12
N TRP A 474 17.71 48.97 36.21
CA TRP A 474 17.54 48.09 35.04
C TRP A 474 16.07 47.86 34.64
N VAL A 475 15.14 47.97 35.58
CA VAL A 475 13.70 47.78 35.32
C VAL A 475 13.12 48.91 34.46
N VAL A 476 13.63 50.13 34.60
CA VAL A 476 13.15 51.30 33.85
C VAL A 476 13.65 51.27 32.40
N VAL A 477 14.88 50.81 32.15
CA VAL A 477 15.44 50.76 30.78
C VAL A 477 14.80 49.64 29.95
N ALA A 478 14.48 48.49 30.54
CA ALA A 478 13.83 47.38 29.84
C ALA A 478 12.37 47.71 29.43
N GLY A 479 11.64 48.46 30.26
CA GLY A 479 10.25 48.87 29.96
C GLY A 479 10.14 49.88 28.81
N VAL A 480 11.11 50.79 28.68
CA VAL A 480 11.15 51.78 27.59
C VAL A 480 11.50 51.12 26.24
N CYS A 481 12.34 50.08 26.23
CA CYS A 481 12.68 49.35 25.00
C CYS A 481 11.51 48.50 24.46
N LEU A 482 10.75 47.84 25.34
CA LEU A 482 9.63 46.97 24.92
C LEU A 482 8.43 47.78 24.38
N SER A 483 8.16 48.95 24.94
CA SER A 483 7.11 49.85 24.43
C SER A 483 7.47 50.45 23.06
N GLY A 484 8.76 50.76 22.83
CA GLY A 484 9.26 51.20 21.52
C GLY A 484 9.10 50.14 20.43
N ILE A 485 9.41 48.87 20.73
CA ILE A 485 9.27 47.76 19.79
C ILE A 485 7.80 47.51 19.43
N LEU A 486 6.89 47.55 20.40
CA LEU A 486 5.45 47.43 20.16
C LEU A 486 4.91 48.56 19.28
N MET A 487 5.34 49.81 19.49
CA MET A 487 4.96 50.93 18.63
C MET A 487 5.45 50.77 17.18
N VAL A 488 6.68 50.30 16.98
CA VAL A 488 7.21 50.04 15.63
C VAL A 488 6.45 48.92 14.92
N ILE A 489 6.08 47.85 15.64
CA ILE A 489 5.25 46.76 15.09
C ILE A 489 3.87 47.27 14.68
N MET A 490 3.24 48.11 15.51
CA MET A 490 1.91 48.66 15.19
C MET A 490 1.95 49.63 13.99
N VAL A 491 2.99 50.46 13.88
CA VAL A 491 3.16 51.37 12.74
C VAL A 491 3.45 50.60 11.45
N THR A 492 4.27 49.55 11.50
CA THR A 492 4.57 48.72 10.33
C THR A 492 3.35 47.92 9.86
N LEU A 493 2.55 47.37 10.78
CA LEU A 493 1.25 46.76 10.47
C LEU A 493 0.28 47.76 9.83
N ALA A 494 0.16 48.96 10.38
CA ALA A 494 -0.70 50.00 9.83
C ALA A 494 -0.27 50.41 8.42
N LEU A 495 1.03 50.58 8.17
CA LEU A 495 1.56 50.85 6.83
C LEU A 495 1.27 49.70 5.86
N HIS A 496 1.38 48.45 6.31
CA HIS A 496 1.13 47.30 5.44
C HIS A 496 -0.34 47.16 5.04
N VAL A 497 -1.26 47.50 5.96
CA VAL A 497 -2.70 47.59 5.70
C VAL A 497 -3.00 48.75 4.73
N LEU A 498 -2.39 49.92 4.91
CA LEU A 498 -2.55 51.04 3.99
C LEU A 498 -2.03 50.71 2.58
N LEU A 499 -0.91 50.00 2.47
CA LEU A 499 -0.33 49.58 1.18
C LEU A 499 -1.24 48.57 0.47
N THR A 500 -1.80 47.62 1.21
CA THR A 500 -2.73 46.62 0.65
C THR A 500 -4.06 47.24 0.22
N VAL A 501 -4.57 48.23 0.97
CA VAL A 501 -5.76 49.01 0.56
C VAL A 501 -5.47 49.87 -0.67
N TYR A 502 -4.29 50.51 -0.74
CA TYR A 502 -3.87 51.27 -1.92
C TYR A 502 -3.73 50.38 -3.17
N GLN A 503 -3.12 49.20 -3.03
CA GLN A 503 -3.02 48.23 -4.13
C GLN A 503 -4.39 47.69 -4.58
N ARG A 504 -5.32 47.46 -3.65
CA ARG A 504 -6.70 47.07 -3.99
C ARG A 504 -7.44 48.18 -4.73
N ARG A 505 -7.31 49.45 -4.30
CA ARG A 505 -7.89 50.60 -5.01
C ARG A 505 -7.28 50.81 -6.40
N LYS A 506 -5.97 50.59 -6.57
CA LYS A 506 -5.30 50.67 -7.88
C LYS A 506 -5.74 49.56 -8.84
N LYS A 507 -6.05 48.34 -8.33
CA LYS A 507 -6.63 47.26 -9.15
C LYS A 507 -8.09 47.53 -9.57
N GLN A 508 -8.82 48.35 -8.82
CA GLN A 508 -10.19 48.75 -9.17
C GLN A 508 -10.28 49.97 -10.09
N GLY A 509 -9.19 50.74 -10.28
CA GLY A 509 -9.16 51.94 -11.12
C GLY A 509 -8.83 51.70 -12.61
N ASN A 510 -8.46 50.48 -13.01
CA ASN A 510 -7.97 50.18 -14.38
C ASN A 510 -8.86 49.19 -15.17
N GLY A 511 -10.10 48.97 -14.75
CA GLY A 511 -11.07 48.13 -15.47
C GLY A 511 -12.12 48.94 -16.21
N VAL A 512 -11.73 49.67 -17.27
CA VAL A 512 -12.67 50.26 -18.23
C VAL A 512 -13.00 49.22 -19.30
N CYS A 513 -14.30 49.13 -19.60
CA CYS A 513 -14.94 48.20 -20.52
C CYS A 513 -14.43 48.25 -21.97
N THR A 514 -14.37 47.08 -22.62
CA THR A 514 -14.84 46.91 -24.00
C THR A 514 -15.82 45.73 -24.04
N SER A 515 -16.94 46.00 -24.70
CA SER A 515 -18.14 45.18 -24.80
C SER A 515 -18.12 44.36 -26.08
N GLU A 516 -18.60 43.11 -26.04
CA GLU A 516 -19.50 42.61 -27.09
C GLU A 516 -20.43 41.49 -26.56
N LYS A 517 -21.73 41.83 -26.49
CA LYS A 517 -22.96 41.08 -26.90
C LYS A 517 -23.09 39.58 -26.47
N GLN A 518 -24.23 39.07 -25.97
CA GLN A 518 -25.65 39.47 -26.10
C GLN A 518 -26.58 38.50 -25.32
N MET A 519 -27.66 39.06 -24.74
CA MET A 519 -28.98 38.51 -24.31
C MET A 519 -29.05 37.21 -23.46
N ASP A 520 -29.98 37.02 -22.50
CA ASP A 520 -31.29 37.64 -22.31
C ASP A 520 -31.79 37.55 -20.84
N CYS A 521 -32.81 38.35 -20.56
CA CYS A 521 -33.44 38.66 -19.27
C CYS A 521 -34.24 37.51 -18.62
N VAL A 522 -34.52 37.62 -17.31
CA VAL A 522 -35.87 37.89 -16.72
C VAL A 522 -35.90 37.61 -15.19
N VAL A 523 -36.08 38.70 -14.41
CA VAL A 523 -37.03 38.91 -13.27
C VAL A 523 -36.97 37.96 -12.05
N SER A 524 -37.06 38.35 -10.78
CA SER A 524 -37.11 39.64 -10.07
C SER A 524 -36.86 39.40 -8.58
N ALA A 525 -36.47 40.48 -7.91
CA ALA A 525 -36.25 40.62 -6.48
C ALA A 525 -37.44 40.28 -5.58
N LEU A 526 -37.15 39.96 -4.31
CA LEU A 526 -37.91 40.49 -3.16
C LEU A 526 -37.10 40.48 -1.86
N GLN A 527 -36.89 41.70 -1.38
CA GLN A 527 -36.68 42.24 -0.03
C GLN A 527 -36.26 41.36 1.16
N ALA A 528 -35.27 41.91 1.87
CA ALA A 528 -34.92 41.62 3.24
C ALA A 528 -35.95 42.13 4.26
N LYS A 529 -36.19 41.35 5.32
CA LYS A 529 -36.50 41.89 6.67
C LYS A 529 -36.07 40.88 7.75
N ALA A 530 -35.34 41.39 8.74
CA ALA A 530 -34.87 40.69 9.92
C ALA A 530 -35.98 40.44 10.95
N VAL A 531 -35.83 39.44 11.83
CA VAL A 531 -35.93 39.49 13.31
C VAL A 531 -35.73 38.09 13.94
N LEU A 532 -35.26 38.12 15.19
CA LEU A 532 -34.75 37.14 16.15
C LEU A 532 -35.48 35.80 16.41
N HIS A 533 -34.66 34.90 16.98
CA HIS A 533 -34.89 33.88 18.04
C HIS A 533 -35.15 32.41 17.67
N GLY A 534 -34.34 31.54 18.30
CA GLY A 534 -34.81 30.32 18.95
C GLY A 534 -34.55 28.98 18.27
N GLU A 535 -33.64 28.21 18.86
CA GLU A 535 -33.51 26.74 18.95
C GLU A 535 -34.05 25.76 17.86
N VAL A 536 -33.11 24.87 17.48
CA VAL A 536 -33.23 23.39 17.35
C VAL A 536 -34.50 22.82 16.74
N LEU A 537 -34.36 22.11 15.61
CA LEU A 537 -34.93 20.77 15.36
C LEU A 537 -34.31 20.18 14.07
N LEU A 538 -34.09 18.85 14.08
CA LEU A 538 -33.60 18.05 12.95
C LEU A 538 -34.49 18.16 11.70
N PRO A 539 -33.99 17.88 10.49
CA PRO A 539 -34.83 17.41 9.41
C PRO A 539 -34.61 15.92 9.14
N ASP A 540 -35.74 15.21 9.22
CA ASP A 540 -35.99 13.90 8.67
C ASP A 540 -35.68 13.79 7.16
N SER A 541 -35.37 12.56 6.78
CA SER A 541 -35.32 12.03 5.42
C SER A 541 -36.64 12.21 4.68
N PRO A 542 -36.65 12.34 3.34
CA PRO A 542 -37.80 11.95 2.54
C PRO A 542 -37.59 10.56 1.94
N GLN A 543 -38.48 9.63 2.33
CA GLN A 543 -38.84 8.46 1.53
C GLN A 543 -39.76 8.87 0.37
N CYS A 544 -39.57 8.26 -0.80
CA CYS A 544 -40.59 7.71 -1.71
C CYS A 544 -39.88 7.29 -3.00
N GLY A 545 -40.13 6.16 -3.64
CA GLY A 545 -41.17 5.16 -3.48
C GLY A 545 -40.96 4.06 -4.53
N ASN A 546 -41.48 2.88 -4.22
CA ASN A 546 -41.26 1.59 -4.87
C ASN A 546 -41.84 1.46 -6.29
N ASN A 547 -41.24 0.54 -7.06
CA ASN A 547 -41.83 -0.56 -7.84
C ASN A 547 -40.62 -1.32 -8.46
N GLU A 548 -40.50 -2.65 -8.58
CA GLU A 548 -41.45 -3.74 -8.53
C GLU A 548 -40.68 -5.07 -8.32
N LYS A 549 -41.42 -6.13 -8.01
CA LYS A 549 -41.01 -7.48 -7.60
C LYS A 549 -40.34 -8.30 -8.73
N ALA A 550 -39.48 -9.26 -8.37
CA ALA A 550 -39.78 -10.71 -8.43
C ALA A 550 -38.56 -11.65 -8.26
N ASN A 551 -38.73 -12.61 -7.35
CA ASN A 551 -38.23 -14.00 -7.31
C ASN A 551 -36.72 -14.27 -7.18
N LEU A 552 -36.23 -14.78 -6.03
CA LEU A 552 -36.28 -16.18 -5.56
C LEU A 552 -35.55 -17.16 -6.50
N LEU A 553 -34.35 -17.61 -6.13
CA LEU A 553 -34.09 -18.94 -5.56
C LEU A 553 -32.59 -19.21 -5.41
N SER A 554 -32.28 -19.86 -4.29
CA SER A 554 -31.01 -20.49 -3.94
C SER A 554 -30.65 -21.63 -4.90
N LYS A 555 -29.35 -21.79 -5.14
CA LYS A 555 -28.63 -23.04 -4.87
C LYS A 555 -27.21 -22.73 -4.42
#